data_AF-A0A6I5NRB6-F1
#
_entry.id   AF-A0A6I5NRB6-F1
#
_cell.length_a   1.000
_cell.length_b   1.000
_cell.length_c   1.000
_cell.angle_alpha   90.00
_cell.angle_beta   90.00
_cell.angle_gamma   90.00
#
_symmetry.space_group_name_H-M   'P 1'
#
loop_
_entity.id
_entity.type
_entity.pdbx_description
1 polymer ?
#
loop_
_entity_poly.entity_id
_entity_poly.type
_entity_poly.pdbx_seq_one_letter_code
_entity_poly.pdbx_strand_id
1 'polypeptide(L)'
;MRLGKRRWAIEACFKVLKQQFGWDAFGQGTRLGMYRWWILAFLSYLLAHWQFLAAEQSTLDWRQAADQARQQWFPQAVLACFLQDLAHIRPLLAKLGLEANVYRVPVAA
;
A
#
# COMPACT_ATOMS: atom_id res chain seq x y z
N MET A 1 -28.74 8.16 26.08
CA MET A 1 -28.17 6.91 25.50
C MET A 1 -27.13 7.21 24.40
N ARG A 2 -25.96 7.79 24.73
CA ARG A 2 -24.88 8.11 23.75
C ARG A 2 -23.76 7.07 23.68
N LEU A 3 -23.72 6.13 24.63
CA LEU A 3 -22.68 5.09 24.73
C LEU A 3 -22.86 3.96 23.70
N GLY A 4 -24.11 3.58 23.40
CA GLY A 4 -24.41 2.50 22.43
C GLY A 4 -23.94 2.82 21.01
N LYS A 5 -24.14 4.06 20.54
CA LYS A 5 -23.70 4.50 19.20
C LYS A 5 -22.17 4.47 19.04
N ARG A 6 -21.43 4.88 20.07
CA ARG A 6 -19.95 4.83 20.05
C ARG A 6 -19.43 3.40 20.05
N ARG A 7 -20.06 2.50 20.81
CA ARG A 7 -19.72 1.07 20.82
C ARG A 7 -19.92 0.43 19.45
N TRP A 8 -21.04 0.71 18.81
CA TRP A 8 -21.33 0.23 17.45
C TRP A 8 -20.37 0.78 16.40
N ALA A 9 -19.94 2.04 16.52
CA ALA A 9 -18.95 2.61 15.61
C ALA A 9 -17.57 1.94 15.76
N ILE A 10 -17.16 1.65 17.00
CA ILE A 10 -15.92 0.91 17.29
C ILE A 10 -16.00 -0.50 16.71
N GLU A 11 -17.12 -1.21 16.93
CA GLU A 11 -17.35 -2.55 16.39
C GLU A 11 -17.38 -2.57 14.86
N ALA A 12 -18.01 -1.58 14.22
CA ALA A 12 -18.01 -1.42 12.77
C ALA A 12 -16.59 -1.15 12.23
N CYS A 13 -15.81 -0.32 12.92
CA CYS A 13 -14.40 -0.08 12.59
C CYS A 13 -13.58 -1.37 12.66
N PHE A 14 -13.67 -2.11 13.77
CA PHE A 14 -13.00 -3.40 13.91
C PHE A 14 -13.49 -4.43 12.88
N LYS A 15 -14.76 -4.40 12.48
CA LYS A 15 -15.31 -5.29 11.46
C LYS A 15 -14.74 -5.00 10.07
N VAL A 16 -14.62 -3.73 9.70
CA VAL A 16 -13.99 -3.29 8.43
C VAL A 16 -12.50 -3.63 8.45
N LEU A 17 -11.82 -3.35 9.55
CA LEU A 17 -10.42 -3.71 9.75
C LEU A 17 -10.20 -5.21 9.59
N LYS A 18 -11.03 -6.03 10.23
CA LYS A 18 -10.95 -7.49 10.17
C LYS A 18 -11.15 -8.05 8.77
N GLN A 19 -12.18 -7.58 8.06
CA GLN A 19 -12.59 -8.11 6.76
C GLN A 19 -11.80 -7.53 5.59
N GLN A 20 -11.50 -6.22 5.59
CA GLN A 20 -10.86 -5.55 4.45
C GLN A 20 -9.34 -5.46 4.59
N PHE A 21 -8.81 -5.41 5.81
CA PHE A 21 -7.36 -5.31 6.07
C PHE A 21 -6.73 -6.60 6.60
N GLY A 22 -7.49 -7.70 6.62
CA GLY A 22 -6.97 -9.04 6.91
C GLY A 22 -6.45 -9.24 8.34
N TRP A 23 -7.14 -8.67 9.35
CA TRP A 23 -6.74 -8.82 10.76
C TRP A 23 -6.67 -10.27 11.26
N ASP A 24 -7.37 -11.18 10.60
CA ASP A 24 -7.37 -12.59 10.96
C ASP A 24 -6.18 -13.37 10.42
N ALA A 25 -5.50 -12.86 9.37
CA ALA A 25 -4.54 -13.65 8.61
C ALA A 25 -3.08 -13.48 9.08
N PHE A 26 -2.76 -12.48 9.92
CA PHE A 26 -1.37 -12.11 10.21
C PHE A 26 -0.93 -12.42 11.65
N GLY A 27 -0.08 -13.45 11.78
CA GLY A 27 1.01 -13.52 12.76
C GLY A 27 0.72 -13.16 14.23
N GLN A 28 -0.43 -13.53 14.78
CA GLN A 28 -0.80 -13.26 16.19
C GLN A 28 -0.02 -14.09 17.23
N GLY A 29 1.15 -14.64 16.87
CA GLY A 29 1.97 -15.45 17.79
C GLY A 29 2.96 -14.65 18.63
N THR A 30 3.27 -13.39 18.27
CA THR A 30 4.29 -12.59 18.98
C THR A 30 3.90 -11.12 19.10
N ARG A 31 4.33 -10.48 20.20
CA ARG A 31 4.14 -9.04 20.45
C ARG A 31 4.74 -8.16 19.33
N LEU A 32 5.89 -8.57 18.79
CA LEU A 32 6.54 -7.87 17.68
C LEU A 32 5.72 -7.99 16.38
N GLY A 33 5.17 -9.17 16.09
CA GLY A 33 4.28 -9.39 14.95
C GLY A 33 3.07 -8.47 15.01
N MET A 34 2.46 -8.34 16.19
CA MET A 34 1.35 -7.40 16.42
C MET A 34 1.75 -5.95 16.09
N TYR A 35 2.86 -5.43 16.63
CA TYR A 35 3.27 -4.05 16.33
C TYR A 35 3.54 -3.80 14.84
N ARG A 36 4.28 -4.70 14.18
CA ARG A 36 4.55 -4.59 12.73
C ARG A 36 3.25 -4.51 11.94
N TRP A 37 2.29 -5.33 12.34
CA TRP A 37 1.02 -5.41 11.66
C TRP A 37 0.10 -4.21 11.95
N TRP A 38 0.08 -3.66 13.18
CA TRP A 38 -0.62 -2.41 13.48
C TRP A 38 -0.08 -1.25 12.62
N ILE A 39 1.25 -1.18 12.47
CA ILE A 39 1.90 -0.19 11.60
C ILE A 39 1.49 -0.40 10.15
N LEU A 40 1.51 -1.64 9.65
CA LEU A 40 1.09 -1.95 8.26
C LEU A 40 -0.38 -1.61 8.00
N ALA A 41 -1.27 -1.95 8.93
CA ALA A 41 -2.69 -1.61 8.84
C ALA A 41 -2.89 -0.08 8.83
N PHE A 42 -2.20 0.65 9.72
CA PHE A 42 -2.25 2.10 9.74
C PHE A 42 -1.73 2.73 8.44
N LEU A 43 -0.60 2.25 7.92
CA LEU A 43 -0.05 2.69 6.64
C LEU A 43 -1.02 2.42 5.48
N SER A 44 -1.62 1.23 5.42
CA SER A 44 -2.60 0.88 4.38
C SER A 44 -3.86 1.77 4.44
N TYR A 45 -4.33 2.12 5.64
CA TYR A 45 -5.41 3.09 5.82
C TYR A 45 -5.02 4.47 5.30
N LEU A 46 -3.84 4.98 5.66
CA LEU A 46 -3.36 6.30 5.20
C LEU A 46 -3.24 6.34 3.67
N LEU A 47 -2.71 5.29 3.05
CA LEU A 47 -2.58 5.17 1.60
C LEU A 47 -3.95 5.16 0.90
N ALA A 48 -4.90 4.37 1.40
CA ALA A 48 -6.25 4.32 0.85
C ALA A 48 -6.99 5.66 1.05
N HIS A 49 -6.83 6.29 2.21
CA HIS A 49 -7.44 7.58 2.50
C HIS A 49 -6.85 8.70 1.65
N TRP A 50 -5.54 8.71 1.42
CA TRP A 50 -4.88 9.64 0.52
C TRP A 50 -5.44 9.50 -0.89
N GLN A 51 -5.62 8.27 -1.38
CA GLN A 51 -6.21 8.03 -2.68
C GLN A 51 -7.65 8.51 -2.77
N PHE A 52 -8.46 8.27 -1.73
CA PHE A 52 -9.83 8.75 -1.66
C PHE A 52 -9.89 10.29 -1.76
N LEU A 53 -9.01 11.00 -1.06
CA LEU A 53 -8.91 12.46 -1.14
C LEU A 53 -8.48 12.92 -2.55
N ALA A 54 -7.51 12.24 -3.15
CA ALA A 54 -7.01 12.58 -4.48
C ALA A 54 -8.02 12.31 -5.60
N ALA A 55 -8.93 11.35 -5.41
CA ALA A 55 -9.93 10.96 -6.40
C ALA A 55 -11.23 11.80 -6.33
N GLU A 56 -11.32 12.77 -5.42
CA GLU A 56 -12.50 13.64 -5.18
C GLU A 56 -13.83 12.85 -5.10
N GLN A 57 -13.77 11.61 -4.59
CA GLN A 57 -14.94 10.73 -4.54
C GLN A 57 -15.94 11.21 -3.48
N SER A 58 -17.21 11.30 -3.86
CA SER A 58 -18.30 11.69 -2.95
C SER A 58 -18.75 10.55 -2.03
N THR A 59 -18.53 9.29 -2.44
CA THR A 59 -18.90 8.09 -1.69
C THR A 59 -17.66 7.30 -1.28
N LEU A 60 -17.51 7.04 0.02
CA LEU A 60 -16.37 6.34 0.59
C LEU A 60 -16.53 4.82 0.43
N ASP A 61 -15.88 4.25 -0.59
CA ASP A 61 -15.65 2.81 -0.70
C ASP A 61 -14.17 2.50 -0.42
N TRP A 62 -13.91 2.00 0.79
CA TRP A 62 -12.57 1.66 1.25
C TRP A 62 -11.87 0.62 0.39
N ARG A 63 -12.63 -0.33 -0.19
CA ARG A 63 -12.05 -1.38 -1.02
C ARG A 63 -11.58 -0.79 -2.34
N GLN A 64 -12.43 0.01 -2.98
CA GLN A 64 -12.09 0.70 -4.23
C GLN A 64 -10.90 1.65 -4.04
N ALA A 65 -10.89 2.44 -2.96
CA ALA A 65 -9.79 3.35 -2.67
C ALA A 65 -8.46 2.60 -2.41
N ALA A 66 -8.51 1.46 -1.70
CA ALA A 66 -7.34 0.62 -1.48
C ALA A 66 -6.83 -0.03 -2.77
N ASP A 67 -7.73 -0.52 -3.64
CA ASP A 67 -7.38 -1.11 -4.93
C ASP A 67 -6.75 -0.06 -5.86
N GLN A 68 -7.33 1.15 -5.93
CA GLN A 68 -6.78 2.27 -6.68
C GLN A 68 -5.40 2.69 -6.15
N ALA A 69 -5.26 2.81 -4.83
CA ALA A 69 -3.98 3.12 -4.22
C ALA A 69 -2.95 2.06 -4.59
N ARG A 70 -3.30 0.77 -4.48
CA ARG A 70 -2.40 -0.31 -4.88
C ARG A 70 -2.01 -0.20 -6.36
N GLN A 71 -2.97 0.00 -7.26
CA GLN A 71 -2.69 0.09 -8.70
C GLN A 71 -1.83 1.30 -9.07
N GLN A 72 -1.95 2.41 -8.35
CA GLN A 72 -1.20 3.63 -8.63
C GLN A 72 0.19 3.62 -7.99
N TRP A 73 0.29 3.27 -6.71
CA TRP A 73 1.52 3.39 -5.93
C TRP A 73 2.43 2.16 -6.04
N PHE A 74 1.86 0.95 -6.16
CA PHE A 74 2.67 -0.28 -6.20
C PHE A 74 3.57 -0.37 -7.43
N PRO A 75 3.10 -0.09 -8.67
CA PRO A 75 3.98 -0.15 -9.84
C PRO A 75 5.13 0.86 -9.76
N GLN A 76 4.88 2.04 -9.19
CA GLN A 76 5.90 3.07 -9.01
C GLN A 76 6.98 2.63 -8.02
N ALA A 77 6.58 2.03 -6.89
CA ALA A 77 7.51 1.50 -5.91
C ALA A 77 8.35 0.34 -6.49
N VAL A 78 7.70 -0.59 -7.20
CA VAL A 78 8.39 -1.71 -7.87
C VAL A 78 9.39 -1.19 -8.90
N LEU A 79 8.99 -0.20 -9.72
CA LEU A 79 9.89 0.42 -10.69
C LEU A 79 11.07 1.11 -10.02
N ALA A 80 10.85 1.85 -8.92
CA ALA A 80 11.92 2.51 -8.19
C ALA A 80 12.93 1.49 -7.61
N CYS A 81 12.46 0.41 -7.00
CA CYS A 81 13.32 -0.68 -6.53
C CYS A 81 14.11 -1.31 -7.68
N PHE A 82 13.44 -1.62 -8.80
CA PHE A 82 14.10 -2.18 -9.97
C PHE A 82 15.19 -1.25 -10.53
N LEU A 83 14.93 0.06 -10.61
CA LEU A 83 15.92 1.03 -11.07
C LEU A 83 17.12 1.12 -10.12
N GLN A 84 16.89 1.00 -8.82
CA GLN A 84 17.94 0.97 -7.81
C GLN A 84 18.80 -0.30 -7.95
N ASP A 85 18.18 -1.46 -8.12
CA ASP A 85 18.88 -2.73 -8.33
C ASP A 85 19.69 -2.71 -9.62
N LEU A 86 19.11 -2.16 -10.70
CA LEU A 86 19.81 -2.00 -11.97
C LEU A 86 21.02 -1.08 -11.81
N ALA A 87 20.90 0.04 -11.08
CA ALA A 87 22.03 0.92 -10.78
C ALA A 87 23.14 0.20 -10.00
N HIS A 88 22.78 -0.71 -9.10
CA HIS A 88 23.74 -1.52 -8.35
C HIS A 88 24.48 -2.56 -9.22
N ILE A 89 23.80 -3.11 -10.24
CA ILE A 89 24.33 -4.16 -11.12
C ILE A 89 25.10 -3.58 -12.32
N ARG A 90 24.86 -2.32 -12.73
CA ARG A 90 25.60 -1.61 -13.79
C ARG A 90 27.12 -1.80 -13.78
N PRO A 91 27.86 -1.67 -12.66
CA PRO A 91 29.32 -1.89 -12.66
C PRO A 91 29.71 -3.33 -13.01
N LEU A 92 28.90 -4.33 -12.68
CA LEU A 92 29.14 -5.73 -13.06
C LEU A 92 28.87 -5.94 -14.56
N LEU A 93 27.79 -5.33 -15.08
CA LEU A 93 27.49 -5.37 -16.52
C LEU A 93 28.63 -4.75 -17.33
N ALA A 94 29.15 -3.59 -16.89
CA ALA A 94 30.28 -2.94 -17.54
C ALA A 94 31.54 -3.83 -17.59
N LYS A 95 31.83 -4.58 -16.51
CA LYS A 95 32.95 -5.55 -16.50
C LYS A 95 32.76 -6.71 -17.49
N LEU A 96 31.51 -7.06 -17.79
CA LEU A 96 31.14 -8.09 -18.76
C LEU A 96 31.00 -7.53 -20.19
N GLY A 97 31.26 -6.22 -20.40
CA GLY A 97 31.07 -5.56 -21.69
C GLY A 97 29.61 -5.35 -22.08
N LEU A 98 28.68 -5.39 -21.12
CA LEU A 98 27.25 -5.21 -21.32
C LEU A 98 26.80 -3.83 -20.82
N GLU A 99 25.88 -3.19 -21.55
CA GLU A 99 25.25 -1.92 -21.17
C GLU A 99 23.73 -2.05 -21.10
N ALA A 100 23.13 -1.56 -20.02
CA ALA A 100 21.68 -1.57 -19.83
C ALA A 100 21.16 -0.15 -19.60
N ASN A 101 20.38 0.37 -20.55
CA ASN A 101 19.82 1.71 -20.49
C ASN A 101 18.28 1.66 -20.43
N VAL A 102 17.72 2.46 -19.52
CA VAL A 102 16.27 2.62 -19.36
C VAL A 102 15.92 4.00 -19.87
N TYR A 103 15.06 4.07 -20.88
CA TYR A 103 14.61 5.31 -21.48
C TYR A 103 13.14 5.54 -21.14
N ARG A 104 12.78 6.79 -20.82
CA ARG A 104 11.39 7.19 -20.68
C ARG A 104 10.81 7.35 -22.08
N VAL A 105 9.85 6.50 -22.44
CA VAL A 105 9.05 6.68 -23.65
C VAL A 105 7.82 7.52 -23.31
N PRO A 106 7.53 8.62 -24.02
CA PRO A 106 6.30 9.36 -23.81
C PRO A 106 5.11 8.49 -24.24
N VAL A 107 4.14 8.31 -23.34
CA VAL A 107 2.85 7.68 -23.66
C VAL A 107 1.95 8.78 -24.19
N ALA A 108 1.44 8.63 -25.42
CA ALA A 108 0.45 9.55 -25.97
C ALA A 108 -0.83 9.48 -25.11
N ALA A 109 -1.29 10.65 -24.66
CA ALA A 109 -2.51 10.82 -23.87
C ALA A 109 -3.76 10.52 -24.69
#